data_AF-A0A1S4BMD4-F1
#
_entry.id   AF-A0A1S4BMD4-F1
#
_cell.length_a   1.000
_cell.length_b   1.000
_cell.length_c   1.000
_cell.angle_alpha   90.00
_cell.angle_beta   90.00
_cell.angle_gamma   90.00
#
_symmetry.space_group_name_H-M   'P 1'
#
loop_
_entity.id
_entity.type
_entity.pdbx_description
1 polymer ?
#
loop_
_entity_poly.entity_id
_entity_poly.type
_entity_poly.pdbx_seq_one_letter_code
_entity_poly.pdbx_strand_id
1 'polypeptide(L)'
;MSDKKEAGEINTLVASNGSTSRISETGLHLYPVSINDSGEGLPYAPVDWPNAGDKWCWKAGKRVSVSGYIKDRYLYLPKRLRALKEGRGYTFRSRPSIEQYLRSEFPNVDINGFFASFSWMIPAKESASSKGTKMEPSPSDSPLGTITCKAGNRICSSLTAENPLPETMFCDICCTEPGFCRDCCCILCCKTISSDYNGYSYIRCEATAVDGYICGHIAHVDCALRAYMAGTVGGSIDLDAEYFCRYCDSRTDLVSHALKLLNICTSVASSADIEKILNVGICILRGSQKRSAKQLLHRIESIMSKLIDGACVEDVFKKESSADSTGLEQICTSVHCI
;
A
#
# COMPACT_ATOMS: atom_id res chain seq x y z
N MET A 1 -27.88 -54.52 32.06
CA MET A 1 -27.70 -53.67 33.26
C MET A 1 -26.63 -52.66 32.86
N SER A 2 -26.94 -51.66 32.04
CA SER A 2 -27.71 -50.46 32.40
C SER A 2 -27.23 -49.89 33.73
N ASP A 3 -26.44 -48.81 33.67
CA ASP A 3 -26.79 -47.58 34.37
C ASP A 3 -25.97 -46.39 33.83
N LYS A 4 -26.70 -45.38 33.36
CA LYS A 4 -26.27 -43.99 33.23
C LYS A 4 -26.42 -43.34 34.61
N LYS A 5 -25.49 -42.47 35.02
CA LYS A 5 -25.86 -41.14 35.53
C LYS A 5 -24.70 -40.16 35.56
N GLU A 6 -25.11 -38.91 35.45
CA GLU A 6 -24.44 -37.68 35.11
C GLU A 6 -24.17 -36.82 36.36
N ALA A 7 -23.34 -35.79 36.15
CA ALA A 7 -23.24 -34.51 36.85
C ALA A 7 -22.53 -34.45 38.20
N GLY A 8 -21.60 -33.49 38.28
CA GLY A 8 -20.96 -33.04 39.50
C GLY A 8 -19.79 -32.09 39.23
N GLU A 9 -20.07 -30.92 38.65
CA GLU A 9 -19.16 -29.77 38.71
C GLU A 9 -18.85 -29.42 40.17
N ILE A 10 -17.57 -29.28 40.50
CA ILE A 10 -17.14 -28.42 41.61
C ILE A 10 -16.01 -27.51 41.12
N ASN A 11 -16.37 -26.25 40.95
CA ASN A 11 -15.49 -25.12 40.75
C ASN A 11 -14.41 -25.08 41.84
N THR A 12 -13.15 -24.97 41.44
CA THR A 12 -12.13 -24.33 42.28
C THR A 12 -11.36 -23.35 41.41
N LEU A 13 -11.73 -22.08 41.55
CA LEU A 13 -10.97 -20.93 41.06
C LEU A 13 -9.57 -20.97 41.70
N VAL A 14 -8.55 -21.20 40.87
CA VAL A 14 -7.20 -20.73 41.16
C VAL A 14 -6.87 -19.70 40.10
N ALA A 15 -6.92 -18.44 40.51
CA ALA A 15 -6.49 -17.30 39.72
C ALA A 15 -5.02 -17.47 39.33
N SER A 16 -4.73 -17.43 38.04
CA SER A 16 -3.36 -17.28 37.53
C SER A 16 -3.42 -16.34 36.33
N ASN A 17 -2.90 -15.12 36.54
CA ASN A 17 -2.71 -14.11 35.51
C ASN A 17 -1.76 -14.66 34.44
N GLY A 18 -2.29 -15.12 33.30
CA GLY A 18 -1.52 -15.71 32.22
C GLY A 18 -1.64 -14.90 30.94
N SER A 19 -0.62 -14.09 30.64
CA SER A 19 -0.38 -13.55 29.31
C SER A 19 -0.27 -14.71 28.33
N THR A 20 -1.19 -14.80 27.36
CA THR A 20 -1.26 -15.92 26.43
C THR A 20 -0.14 -15.82 25.40
N SER A 21 0.87 -16.69 25.55
CA SER A 21 1.89 -16.96 24.54
C SER A 21 1.28 -17.68 23.34
N ARG A 22 1.74 -17.35 22.12
CA ARG A 22 1.34 -18.02 20.88
C ARG A 22 2.58 -18.61 20.19
N ILE A 23 2.51 -19.87 19.79
CA ILE A 23 3.52 -20.52 18.96
C ILE A 23 3.24 -20.13 17.50
N SER A 24 4.22 -19.54 16.82
CA SER A 24 4.08 -19.17 15.40
C SER A 24 4.30 -20.36 14.46
N GLU A 25 3.89 -20.19 13.20
CA GLU A 25 4.19 -21.12 12.09
C GLU A 25 5.70 -21.41 11.93
N THR A 26 6.57 -20.52 12.44
CA THR A 26 8.03 -20.66 12.45
C THR A 26 8.58 -21.42 13.66
N GLY A 27 7.73 -21.98 14.53
CA GLY A 27 8.15 -22.69 15.75
C GLY A 27 8.73 -21.78 16.85
N LEU A 28 8.63 -20.45 16.69
CA LEU A 28 9.11 -19.47 17.66
C LEU A 28 8.03 -19.18 18.70
N HIS A 29 8.46 -19.07 19.96
CA HIS A 29 7.60 -18.65 21.05
C HIS A 29 7.43 -17.12 21.04
N LEU A 30 6.30 -16.63 20.54
CA LEU A 30 6.02 -15.20 20.47
C LEU A 30 5.43 -14.70 21.79
N TYR A 31 6.11 -13.75 22.42
CA TYR A 31 5.63 -13.06 23.62
C TYR A 31 5.04 -11.68 23.29
N PRO A 32 3.88 -11.32 23.83
CA PRO A 32 3.31 -9.99 23.60
C PRO A 32 4.24 -8.86 24.09
N VAL A 33 4.32 -7.78 23.33
CA VAL A 33 5.13 -6.59 23.67
C VAL A 33 4.27 -5.35 23.74
N SER A 34 4.74 -4.35 24.49
CA SER A 34 4.05 -3.08 24.66
C SER A 34 4.32 -2.16 23.47
N ILE A 35 3.45 -1.17 23.29
CA ILE A 35 3.66 -0.11 22.30
C ILE A 35 4.98 0.62 22.59
N ASN A 36 5.74 0.91 21.53
CA ASN A 36 7.07 1.52 21.60
C ASN A 36 8.19 0.66 22.21
N ASP A 37 7.91 -0.59 22.61
CA ASP A 37 8.93 -1.51 23.05
C ASP A 37 9.94 -1.77 21.93
N SER A 38 11.17 -2.07 22.32
CA SER A 38 12.25 -2.41 21.41
C SER A 38 13.12 -3.47 22.02
N GLY A 39 13.76 -4.26 21.16
CA GLY A 39 14.66 -5.31 21.58
C GLY A 39 15.65 -5.68 20.49
N GLU A 40 16.45 -6.69 20.77
CA GLU A 40 17.44 -7.25 19.84
C GLU A 40 17.17 -8.74 19.64
N GLY A 41 17.28 -9.20 18.39
CA GLY A 41 17.17 -10.60 18.04
C GLY A 41 15.78 -11.22 18.19
N LEU A 42 15.79 -12.54 18.36
CA LEU A 42 14.58 -13.37 18.35
C LEU A 42 13.59 -12.99 19.47
N PRO A 43 12.29 -13.22 19.26
CA PRO A 43 11.70 -13.80 18.05
C PRO A 43 11.39 -12.76 16.95
N TYR A 44 11.67 -11.47 17.15
CA TYR A 44 11.17 -10.38 16.29
C TYR A 44 12.21 -9.75 15.37
N ALA A 45 13.47 -10.14 15.49
CA ALA A 45 14.54 -9.78 14.58
C ALA A 45 15.53 -10.95 14.42
N PRO A 46 16.27 -11.03 13.30
CA PRO A 46 17.24 -12.08 13.10
C PRO A 46 18.46 -11.94 14.02
N VAL A 47 19.08 -13.09 14.32
CA VAL A 47 20.33 -13.23 15.07
C VAL A 47 21.35 -13.99 14.22
N ASP A 48 22.63 -13.78 14.52
CA ASP A 48 23.76 -14.43 13.85
C ASP A 48 23.76 -14.22 12.33
N TRP A 49 23.18 -13.10 11.88
CA TRP A 49 23.06 -12.75 10.47
C TRP A 49 23.42 -11.28 10.23
N PRO A 50 24.27 -10.95 9.22
CA PRO A 50 24.89 -11.87 8.27
C PRO A 50 26.05 -12.70 8.83
N ASN A 51 26.63 -12.28 9.95
CA ASN A 51 27.72 -13.00 10.62
C ASN A 51 27.30 -13.46 12.02
N ALA A 52 27.93 -14.53 12.52
CA ALA A 52 27.77 -14.96 13.90
C ALA A 52 28.02 -13.79 14.88
N GLY A 53 27.12 -13.61 15.85
CA GLY A 53 27.14 -12.51 16.81
C GLY A 53 26.43 -11.23 16.34
N ASP A 54 26.06 -11.08 15.06
CA ASP A 54 25.26 -9.95 14.61
C ASP A 54 23.82 -10.07 15.11
N LYS A 55 23.35 -9.06 15.86
CA LYS A 55 21.97 -8.97 16.34
C LYS A 55 21.27 -7.79 15.72
N TRP A 56 20.20 -8.06 14.98
CA TRP A 56 19.32 -7.01 14.49
C TRP A 56 18.44 -6.49 15.62
N CYS A 57 18.11 -5.20 15.59
CA CYS A 57 17.15 -4.65 16.54
C CYS A 57 15.76 -4.58 15.91
N TRP A 58 14.74 -4.71 16.74
CA TRP A 58 13.37 -4.45 16.39
C TRP A 58 12.80 -3.35 17.28
N LYS A 59 11.82 -2.61 16.76
CA LYS A 59 11.00 -1.69 17.54
C LYS A 59 9.55 -1.88 17.15
N ALA A 60 8.72 -2.12 18.15
CA ALA A 60 7.29 -2.00 18.07
C ALA A 60 6.91 -0.52 18.00
N GLY A 61 6.04 -0.15 17.06
CA GLY A 61 5.43 1.16 17.04
C GLY A 61 4.11 1.16 17.78
N LYS A 62 3.22 2.07 17.37
CA LYS A 62 2.00 2.39 18.12
C LYS A 62 0.77 1.64 17.64
N ARG A 63 0.75 1.23 16.37
CA ARG A 63 -0.41 0.62 15.71
C ARG A 63 -0.55 -0.86 16.05
N VAL A 64 -1.72 -1.30 16.51
CA VAL A 64 -2.09 -2.71 16.75
C VAL A 64 -3.26 -3.09 15.84
N SER A 65 -3.25 -4.27 15.24
CA SER A 65 -4.34 -4.80 14.43
C SER A 65 -5.49 -5.30 15.32
N VAL A 66 -6.70 -5.38 14.77
CA VAL A 66 -7.85 -6.04 15.43
C VAL A 66 -7.56 -7.49 15.84
N SER A 67 -6.62 -8.16 15.15
CA SER A 67 -6.13 -9.50 15.48
C SER A 67 -5.08 -9.55 16.59
N GLY A 68 -4.74 -8.40 17.19
CA GLY A 68 -3.83 -8.28 18.34
C GLY A 68 -2.35 -8.18 17.99
N TYR A 69 -1.96 -7.78 16.77
CA TYR A 69 -0.56 -7.68 16.35
C TYR A 69 -0.13 -6.24 16.06
N ILE A 70 1.07 -5.85 16.48
CA ILE A 70 1.65 -4.54 16.21
C ILE A 70 1.98 -4.42 14.72
N LYS A 71 1.29 -3.50 14.02
CA LYS A 71 1.45 -3.22 12.59
C LYS A 71 2.68 -2.36 12.31
N ASP A 72 2.98 -1.42 13.19
CA ASP A 72 4.21 -0.66 13.10
C ASP A 72 5.35 -1.47 13.66
N ARG A 73 6.24 -1.92 12.78
CA ARG A 73 7.48 -2.53 13.17
C ARG A 73 8.60 -1.95 12.36
N TYR A 74 9.74 -1.83 13.03
CA TYR A 74 10.96 -1.32 12.46
C TYR A 74 12.04 -2.35 12.71
N LEU A 75 12.81 -2.68 11.68
CA LEU A 75 14.07 -3.41 11.86
C LEU A 75 15.24 -2.45 11.72
N TYR A 76 16.28 -2.73 12.49
CA TYR A 76 17.53 -1.97 12.47
C TYR A 76 18.71 -2.90 12.27
N LEU A 77 19.67 -2.44 11.47
CA LEU A 77 20.90 -3.19 11.21
C LEU A 77 21.67 -3.48 12.52
N PRO A 78 22.46 -4.57 12.57
CA PRO A 78 23.43 -4.84 13.62
C PRO A 78 24.37 -3.65 13.85
N LYS A 79 24.84 -3.48 15.10
CA LYS A 79 25.73 -2.36 15.49
C LYS A 79 26.96 -2.27 14.59
N ARG A 80 27.55 -3.43 14.24
CA ARG A 80 28.69 -3.54 13.33
C ARG A 80 28.40 -2.96 11.94
N LEU A 81 27.25 -3.30 11.34
CA LEU A 81 26.86 -2.76 10.03
C LEU A 81 26.43 -1.29 10.09
N ARG A 82 25.84 -0.85 11.22
CA ARG A 82 25.54 0.58 11.46
C ARG A 82 26.80 1.43 11.45
N ALA A 83 27.88 0.96 12.07
CA ALA A 83 29.15 1.67 12.14
C ALA A 83 29.82 1.85 10.76
N LEU A 84 29.47 1.03 9.77
CA LEU A 84 30.00 1.11 8.41
C LEU A 84 29.20 2.05 7.50
N LYS A 85 28.04 2.57 7.94
CA LYS A 85 27.19 3.46 7.15
C LYS A 85 27.20 4.89 7.71
N GLU A 86 27.68 5.83 6.92
CA GLU A 86 27.49 7.27 7.18
C GLU A 86 26.08 7.69 6.72
N GLY A 87 25.11 7.81 7.66
CA GLY A 87 23.80 8.43 7.39
C GLY A 87 22.55 7.57 7.60
N ARG A 88 21.46 7.91 6.88
CA ARG A 88 20.11 7.31 7.02
C ARG A 88 19.94 6.11 6.08
N GLY A 89 20.34 4.92 6.53
CA GLY A 89 20.19 3.68 5.74
C GLY A 89 20.14 2.39 6.56
N TYR A 90 19.92 2.51 7.87
CA TYR A 90 20.00 1.39 8.82
C TYR A 90 18.66 1.00 9.44
N THR A 91 17.55 1.65 9.04
CA THR A 91 16.20 1.41 9.59
C THR A 91 15.24 1.04 8.46
N PHE A 92 14.44 0.00 8.67
CA PHE A 92 13.49 -0.51 7.68
C PHE A 92 12.09 -0.55 8.23
N ARG A 93 11.11 -0.09 7.44
CA ARG A 93 9.70 0.08 7.87
C ARG A 93 8.74 -0.91 7.20
N SER A 94 9.24 -1.76 6.30
CA SER A 94 8.44 -2.70 5.51
C SER A 94 9.31 -3.87 5.03
N ARG A 95 8.71 -5.04 4.77
CA ARG A 95 9.41 -6.19 4.17
C ARG A 95 10.13 -5.83 2.86
N PRO A 96 9.50 -5.16 1.88
CA PRO A 96 10.18 -4.86 0.61
C PRO A 96 11.40 -3.97 0.79
N SER A 97 11.38 -3.01 1.73
CA SER A 97 12.56 -2.19 2.03
C SER A 97 13.75 -3.00 2.58
N ILE A 98 13.48 -4.07 3.32
CA ILE A 98 14.52 -4.99 3.82
C ILE A 98 15.00 -5.87 2.68
N GLU A 99 14.09 -6.46 1.90
CA GLU A 99 14.41 -7.34 0.78
C GLU A 99 15.33 -6.65 -0.24
N GLN A 100 15.05 -5.40 -0.59
CA GLN A 100 15.91 -4.61 -1.46
C GLN A 100 17.31 -4.41 -0.88
N TYR A 101 17.40 -4.06 0.41
CA TYR A 101 18.68 -3.91 1.09
C TYR A 101 19.47 -5.22 1.07
N LEU A 102 18.81 -6.33 1.38
CA LEU A 102 19.43 -7.65 1.39
C LEU A 102 19.97 -8.02 0.01
N ARG A 103 19.19 -7.83 -1.07
CA ARG A 103 19.66 -8.10 -2.44
C ARG A 103 20.81 -7.18 -2.87
N SER A 104 20.79 -5.92 -2.44
CA SER A 104 21.81 -4.95 -2.80
C SER A 104 23.15 -5.23 -2.12
N GLU A 105 23.13 -5.57 -0.83
CA GLU A 105 24.34 -5.69 0.00
C GLU A 105 24.82 -7.14 0.10
N PHE A 106 23.93 -8.11 -0.08
CA PHE A 106 24.20 -9.54 0.02
C PHE A 106 23.55 -10.28 -1.16
N PRO A 107 24.12 -10.21 -2.38
CA PRO A 107 23.47 -10.73 -3.60
C PRO A 107 23.09 -12.22 -3.56
N ASN A 108 23.78 -13.02 -2.73
CA ASN A 108 23.55 -14.46 -2.59
C ASN A 108 22.65 -14.82 -1.39
N VAL A 109 21.95 -13.84 -0.81
CA VAL A 109 21.08 -14.07 0.35
C VAL A 109 19.87 -14.93 -0.01
N ASP A 110 19.59 -15.93 0.83
CA ASP A 110 18.28 -16.57 0.86
C ASP A 110 17.28 -15.66 1.58
N ILE A 111 16.52 -14.88 0.80
CA ILE A 111 15.50 -13.95 1.31
C ILE A 111 14.43 -14.68 2.11
N ASN A 112 14.04 -15.88 1.67
CA ASN A 112 12.99 -16.65 2.32
C ASN A 112 13.50 -17.21 3.65
N GLY A 113 14.70 -17.80 3.66
CA GLY A 113 15.38 -18.23 4.88
C GLY A 113 15.59 -17.10 5.88
N PHE A 114 15.99 -15.91 5.41
CA PHE A 114 16.10 -14.72 6.26
C PHE A 114 14.77 -14.40 6.94
N PHE A 115 13.68 -14.30 6.18
CA PHE A 115 12.36 -13.96 6.73
C PHE A 115 11.68 -15.09 7.52
N ALA A 116 12.11 -16.34 7.33
CA ALA A 116 11.67 -17.48 8.12
C ALA A 116 12.40 -17.57 9.47
N SER A 117 13.60 -16.99 9.59
CA SER A 117 14.41 -17.04 10.81
C SER A 117 13.82 -16.29 12.01
N PHE A 118 12.86 -15.40 11.78
CA PHE A 118 12.20 -14.61 12.82
C PHE A 118 10.74 -14.36 12.46
N SER A 119 9.93 -13.97 13.45
CA SER A 119 8.57 -13.53 13.19
C SER A 119 8.55 -12.06 12.81
N TRP A 120 8.07 -11.79 11.60
CA TRP A 120 7.68 -10.45 11.18
C TRP A 120 6.58 -9.96 12.16
N MET A 121 5.56 -10.78 12.47
CA MET A 121 4.43 -10.39 13.33
C MET A 121 4.80 -10.28 14.82
N ILE A 122 4.47 -9.16 15.45
CA ILE A 122 4.72 -8.90 16.87
C ILE A 122 3.37 -8.85 17.59
N PRO A 123 3.02 -9.77 18.50
CA PRO A 123 1.80 -9.68 19.29
C PRO A 123 1.85 -8.47 20.23
N ALA A 124 0.74 -7.75 20.36
CA ALA A 124 0.63 -6.64 21.30
C ALA A 124 0.21 -7.15 22.67
N LYS A 125 0.79 -6.58 23.73
CA LYS A 125 0.33 -6.79 25.09
C LYS A 125 -1.04 -6.12 25.23
N GLU A 126 -2.05 -6.89 25.64
CA GLU A 126 -3.37 -6.35 25.96
C GLU A 126 -3.20 -5.24 26.99
N SER A 127 -3.57 -4.01 26.63
CA SER A 127 -3.64 -2.94 27.61
C SER A 127 -4.78 -3.28 28.56
N ALA A 128 -4.57 -3.10 29.87
CA ALA A 128 -5.61 -3.28 30.89
C ALA A 128 -6.75 -2.23 30.80
N SER A 129 -6.95 -1.63 29.63
CA SER A 129 -7.94 -0.61 29.33
C SER A 129 -8.84 -1.07 28.18
N SER A 130 -9.55 -2.18 28.38
CA SER A 130 -10.72 -2.51 27.58
C SER A 130 -11.71 -3.34 28.40
N LYS A 131 -12.13 -2.84 29.57
CA LYS A 131 -13.53 -3.05 29.97
C LYS A 131 -14.34 -2.05 29.17
N GLY A 132 -15.23 -2.57 28.33
CA GLY A 132 -16.06 -1.80 27.43
C GLY A 132 -16.71 -0.63 28.17
N THR A 133 -16.27 0.58 27.83
CA THR A 133 -17.14 1.73 27.96
C THR A 133 -17.76 1.87 26.58
N LYS A 134 -19.01 1.43 26.47
CA LYS A 134 -19.93 1.96 25.47
C LYS A 134 -19.93 3.47 25.71
N MET A 135 -19.06 4.20 25.02
CA MET A 135 -19.15 5.66 24.97
C MET A 135 -20.40 5.94 24.14
N GLU A 136 -21.53 6.06 24.84
CA GLU A 136 -22.61 6.91 24.36
C GLU A 136 -22.00 8.24 23.91
N PRO A 137 -22.40 8.78 22.74
CA PRO A 137 -21.89 10.04 22.27
C PRO A 137 -22.26 11.10 23.30
N SER A 138 -21.28 11.58 24.06
CA SER A 138 -21.50 12.74 24.90
C SER A 138 -21.76 13.92 23.96
N PRO A 139 -22.91 14.59 24.05
CA PRO A 139 -23.13 15.83 23.33
C PRO A 139 -22.18 16.84 23.95
N SER A 140 -21.06 17.10 23.28
CA SER A 140 -20.30 18.30 23.58
C SER A 140 -21.14 19.47 23.10
N ASP A 141 -21.79 20.13 24.06
CA ASP A 141 -22.28 21.48 23.91
C ASP A 141 -21.09 22.38 23.58
N SER A 142 -20.87 22.56 22.29
CA SER A 142 -20.02 23.60 21.72
C SER A 142 -20.72 24.11 20.47
N PRO A 143 -20.85 25.44 20.32
CA PRO A 143 -21.76 26.03 19.34
C PRO A 143 -21.30 25.64 17.94
N LEU A 144 -22.14 24.91 17.21
CA LEU A 144 -22.04 24.56 15.78
C LEU A 144 -20.66 24.87 15.17
N GLY A 145 -19.66 24.09 15.59
CA GLY A 145 -18.30 24.26 15.11
C GLY A 145 -18.27 23.91 13.63
N THR A 146 -17.90 24.87 12.79
CA THR A 146 -17.66 24.65 11.36
C THR A 146 -16.93 23.32 11.17
N ILE A 147 -17.53 22.39 10.41
CA ILE A 147 -16.87 21.12 10.06
C ILE A 147 -15.55 21.51 9.41
N THR A 148 -14.44 21.17 10.05
CA THR A 148 -13.08 21.51 9.58
C THR A 148 -12.32 20.23 9.30
N CYS A 149 -11.57 20.22 8.21
CA CYS A 149 -10.71 19.10 7.86
C CYS A 149 -9.59 19.03 8.89
N LYS A 150 -9.34 17.85 9.47
CA LYS A 150 -8.25 17.64 10.44
C LYS A 150 -6.87 18.05 9.88
N ALA A 151 -6.68 17.97 8.56
CA ALA A 151 -5.47 18.37 7.87
C ALA A 151 -5.44 19.86 7.45
N GLY A 152 -6.46 20.64 7.82
CA GLY A 152 -6.61 22.04 7.41
C GLY A 152 -6.93 22.23 5.92
N ASN A 153 -7.24 21.16 5.18
CA ASN A 153 -7.60 21.25 3.77
C ASN A 153 -9.03 21.80 3.60
N ARG A 154 -9.15 23.01 3.05
CA ARG A 154 -10.42 23.74 2.88
C ARG A 154 -11.34 23.15 1.81
N ILE A 155 -10.81 22.31 0.93
CA ILE A 155 -11.56 21.64 -0.16
C ILE A 155 -11.63 20.12 0.06
N CYS A 156 -11.44 19.66 1.30
CA CYS A 156 -11.49 18.24 1.61
C CYS A 156 -12.90 17.68 1.37
N SER A 157 -13.00 16.50 0.76
CA SER A 157 -14.30 15.82 0.54
C SER A 157 -15.03 15.49 1.83
N SER A 158 -14.32 15.43 2.97
CA SER A 158 -14.93 15.28 4.29
C SER A 158 -15.77 16.49 4.73
N LEU A 159 -15.68 17.62 4.02
CA LEU A 159 -16.40 18.86 4.31
C LEU A 159 -17.73 18.97 3.56
N THR A 160 -17.91 18.20 2.49
CA THR A 160 -19.14 18.19 1.69
C THR A 160 -20.07 17.12 2.22
N ALA A 161 -21.17 17.53 2.87
CA ALA A 161 -22.17 16.65 3.48
C ALA A 161 -23.11 15.96 2.46
N GLU A 162 -22.92 16.14 1.15
CA GLU A 162 -23.96 15.88 0.14
C GLU A 162 -23.89 14.52 -0.57
N ASN A 163 -23.01 13.60 -0.21
CA ASN A 163 -23.15 12.20 -0.63
C ASN A 163 -22.49 11.29 0.41
N PRO A 164 -23.23 10.35 1.03
CA PRO A 164 -22.60 9.35 1.89
C PRO A 164 -21.75 8.45 0.98
N LEU A 165 -20.46 8.77 0.87
CA LEU A 165 -19.44 7.80 0.43
C LEU A 165 -19.71 6.49 1.16
N PRO A 166 -19.61 5.32 0.49
CA PRO A 166 -19.78 4.03 1.15
C PRO A 166 -18.98 4.05 2.43
N GLU A 167 -19.69 3.82 3.51
CA GLU A 167 -19.29 4.11 4.87
C GLU A 167 -17.90 3.49 5.07
N THR A 168 -16.90 4.35 5.15
CA THR A 168 -15.49 3.94 5.07
C THR A 168 -15.06 3.32 6.38
N MET A 169 -14.22 2.29 6.35
CA MET A 169 -13.82 1.63 7.59
C MET A 169 -13.17 2.61 8.56
N PHE A 170 -13.55 2.52 9.84
CA PHE A 170 -12.88 3.28 10.89
C PHE A 170 -11.40 2.88 10.92
N CYS A 171 -10.52 3.87 10.85
CA CYS A 171 -9.09 3.65 10.90
C CYS A 171 -8.53 4.42 12.10
N ASP A 172 -8.25 3.70 13.17
CA ASP A 172 -7.56 4.18 14.37
C ASP A 172 -6.04 4.31 14.19
N ILE A 173 -5.56 3.96 13.00
CA ILE A 173 -4.14 3.78 12.66
C ILE A 173 -3.47 5.06 12.18
N CYS A 174 -4.03 5.74 11.18
CA CYS A 174 -3.51 7.02 10.70
C CYS A 174 -4.50 8.16 10.93
N CYS A 175 -5.81 7.90 11.06
CA CYS A 175 -6.79 8.95 11.32
C CYS A 175 -6.70 9.49 12.75
N THR A 176 -5.95 8.83 13.64
CA THR A 176 -5.63 9.32 14.99
C THR A 176 -4.49 10.34 14.99
N GLU A 177 -3.56 10.29 14.03
CA GLU A 177 -2.41 11.20 13.96
C GLU A 177 -2.85 12.67 13.80
N PRO A 178 -2.37 13.60 14.65
CA PRO A 178 -2.71 15.02 14.54
C PRO A 178 -2.41 15.55 13.14
N GLY A 179 -3.34 16.31 12.55
CA GLY A 179 -3.17 16.84 11.20
C GLY A 179 -3.36 15.83 10.06
N PHE A 180 -3.57 14.54 10.33
CA PHE A 180 -3.86 13.57 9.28
C PHE A 180 -5.36 13.46 9.01
N CYS A 181 -5.77 13.65 7.75
CA CYS A 181 -7.13 13.41 7.30
C CYS A 181 -7.13 12.28 6.27
N ARG A 182 -7.86 11.18 6.54
CA ARG A 182 -7.92 10.03 5.63
C ARG A 182 -8.39 10.38 4.22
N ASP A 183 -9.24 11.39 4.11
CA ASP A 183 -9.89 11.75 2.85
C ASP A 183 -9.04 12.68 1.98
N CYS A 184 -7.95 13.23 2.53
CA CYS A 184 -7.05 14.07 1.75
C CYS A 184 -5.55 13.91 2.04
N CYS A 185 -5.12 13.06 2.98
CA CYS A 185 -3.71 12.82 3.28
C CYS A 185 -3.22 11.51 2.66
N CYS A 186 -2.03 11.56 2.08
CA CYS A 186 -1.29 10.38 1.66
C CYS A 186 -0.82 9.57 2.88
N ILE A 187 -1.14 8.29 2.94
CA ILE A 187 -0.76 7.37 4.03
C ILE A 187 0.76 7.17 4.14
N LEU A 188 1.53 7.50 3.10
CA LEU A 188 2.97 7.29 3.05
C LEU A 188 3.76 8.51 3.55
N CYS A 189 3.30 9.72 3.25
CA CYS A 189 4.02 10.96 3.58
C CYS A 189 3.25 11.93 4.48
N CYS A 190 1.99 11.61 4.80
CA CYS A 190 1.05 12.40 5.60
C CYS A 190 0.66 13.77 5.02
N LYS A 191 1.20 14.16 3.86
CA LYS A 191 0.86 15.41 3.18
C LYS A 191 -0.45 15.30 2.41
N THR A 192 -1.08 16.43 2.16
CA THR A 192 -2.32 16.51 1.40
C THR A 192 -2.11 16.14 -0.07
N ILE A 193 -3.13 15.53 -0.68
CA ILE A 193 -3.22 15.32 -2.11
C ILE A 193 -3.72 16.58 -2.82
N SER A 194 -3.33 16.73 -4.09
CA SER A 194 -3.95 17.72 -4.96
C SER A 194 -5.20 17.15 -5.61
N SER A 195 -6.25 17.96 -5.71
CA SER A 195 -7.46 17.67 -6.48
C SER A 195 -7.33 18.03 -7.97
N ASP A 196 -6.19 18.59 -8.38
CA ASP A 196 -5.96 19.02 -9.77
C ASP A 196 -6.18 17.86 -10.75
N TYR A 197 -6.74 18.21 -11.91
CA TYR A 197 -7.00 17.29 -13.01
C TYR A 197 -7.69 15.99 -12.57
N ASN A 198 -8.79 16.11 -11.80
CA ASN A 198 -9.62 14.98 -11.35
C ASN A 198 -8.86 13.92 -10.53
N GLY A 199 -7.83 14.35 -9.79
CA GLY A 199 -7.08 13.51 -8.86
C GLY A 199 -6.14 12.51 -9.52
N TYR A 200 -5.44 12.93 -10.58
CA TYR A 200 -4.50 12.08 -11.32
C TYR A 200 -3.29 11.62 -10.48
N SER A 201 -2.93 12.38 -9.45
CA SER A 201 -1.67 12.21 -8.70
C SER A 201 -1.77 11.30 -7.48
N TYR A 202 -2.92 10.66 -7.25
CA TYR A 202 -3.13 9.78 -6.10
C TYR A 202 -3.99 8.56 -6.41
N ILE A 203 -3.80 7.51 -5.62
CA ILE A 203 -4.59 6.27 -5.63
C ILE A 203 -5.35 6.19 -4.32
N ARG A 204 -6.66 5.90 -4.39
CA ARG A 204 -7.48 5.54 -3.23
C ARG A 204 -7.65 4.02 -3.21
N CYS A 205 -7.42 3.40 -2.06
CA CYS A 205 -7.65 1.98 -1.89
C CYS A 205 -9.15 1.69 -1.79
N GLU A 206 -9.69 0.97 -2.77
CA GLU A 206 -11.12 0.62 -2.88
C GLU A 206 -11.44 -0.77 -2.35
N ALA A 207 -10.45 -1.50 -1.79
CA ALA A 207 -10.69 -2.81 -1.22
C ALA A 207 -11.72 -2.78 -0.09
N THR A 208 -12.71 -3.68 -0.18
CA THR A 208 -13.81 -3.81 0.76
C THR A 208 -13.43 -4.76 1.90
N ALA A 209 -13.69 -4.37 3.13
CA ALA A 209 -13.63 -5.22 4.31
C ALA A 209 -14.89 -6.10 4.42
N VAL A 210 -14.86 -7.09 5.32
CA VAL A 210 -15.95 -8.08 5.50
C VAL A 210 -17.31 -7.41 5.79
N ASP A 211 -17.32 -6.22 6.38
CA ASP A 211 -18.53 -5.49 6.77
C ASP A 211 -19.05 -4.52 5.69
N GLY A 212 -18.59 -4.63 4.44
CA GLY A 212 -19.03 -3.79 3.32
C GLY A 212 -18.36 -2.42 3.22
N TYR A 213 -17.47 -2.10 4.17
CA TYR A 213 -16.74 -0.84 4.23
C TYR A 213 -15.47 -0.86 3.39
N ILE A 214 -15.18 0.20 2.63
CA ILE A 214 -13.93 0.31 1.87
C ILE A 214 -12.78 0.81 2.75
N CYS A 215 -11.55 0.40 2.41
CA CYS A 215 -10.33 0.87 3.05
C CYS A 215 -10.17 2.39 3.00
N GLY A 216 -10.38 2.99 1.83
CA GLY A 216 -10.44 4.44 1.65
C GLY A 216 -9.13 5.20 1.82
N HIS A 217 -8.02 4.55 2.21
CA HIS A 217 -6.72 5.18 2.34
C HIS A 217 -6.17 5.65 1.01
N ILE A 218 -5.56 6.84 1.03
CA ILE A 218 -5.01 7.49 -0.15
C ILE A 218 -3.48 7.40 -0.12
N ALA A 219 -2.84 7.22 -1.27
CA ALA A 219 -1.42 7.41 -1.45
C ALA A 219 -1.16 8.29 -2.67
N HIS A 220 -0.21 9.23 -2.59
CA HIS A 220 0.34 9.83 -3.82
C HIS A 220 0.95 8.72 -4.68
N VAL A 221 0.72 8.78 -5.99
CA VAL A 221 1.28 7.78 -6.93
C VAL A 221 2.81 7.78 -6.83
N ASP A 222 3.44 8.96 -6.81
CA ASP A 222 4.90 9.09 -6.65
C ASP A 222 5.41 8.47 -5.33
N CYS A 223 4.72 8.72 -4.23
CA CYS A 223 5.09 8.11 -2.94
C CYS A 223 4.99 6.59 -3.00
N ALA A 224 3.96 6.05 -3.66
CA ALA A 224 3.77 4.61 -3.78
C ALA A 224 4.84 3.98 -4.71
N LEU A 225 5.14 4.59 -5.85
CA LEU A 225 6.19 4.15 -6.77
C LEU A 225 7.56 4.14 -6.08
N ARG A 226 7.94 5.24 -5.41
CA ARG A 226 9.21 5.36 -4.69
C ARG A 226 9.33 4.41 -3.49
N ALA A 227 8.20 4.01 -2.91
CA ALA A 227 8.14 3.04 -1.82
C ALA A 227 8.04 1.59 -2.31
N TYR A 228 8.09 1.35 -3.62
CA TYR A 228 7.88 0.03 -4.24
C TYR A 228 6.54 -0.60 -3.86
N MET A 229 5.53 0.25 -3.69
CA MET A 229 4.15 -0.11 -3.39
C MET A 229 3.24 0.10 -4.59
N ALA A 230 3.75 0.59 -5.72
CA ALA A 230 3.01 0.72 -6.97
C ALA A 230 3.90 0.36 -8.18
N GLY A 231 3.27 -0.05 -9.28
CA GLY A 231 3.92 -0.35 -10.55
C GLY A 231 4.27 -1.83 -10.72
N THR A 232 5.32 -2.11 -11.50
CA THR A 232 5.88 -3.46 -11.63
C THR A 232 7.04 -3.63 -10.66
N VAL A 233 6.88 -4.49 -9.65
CA VAL A 233 7.84 -4.67 -8.55
C VAL A 233 8.08 -6.15 -8.37
N GLY A 234 9.29 -6.63 -8.72
CA GLY A 234 9.67 -8.02 -8.50
C GLY A 234 9.94 -8.37 -7.02
N GLY A 235 10.21 -9.65 -6.76
CA GLY A 235 10.51 -10.15 -5.41
C GLY A 235 9.30 -10.78 -4.72
N SER A 236 9.25 -10.75 -3.39
CA SER A 236 8.19 -11.44 -2.63
C SER A 236 6.79 -10.83 -2.77
N ILE A 237 6.70 -9.54 -3.11
CA ILE A 237 5.40 -8.86 -3.34
C ILE A 237 4.89 -9.15 -4.75
N ASP A 238 5.77 -9.25 -5.74
CA ASP A 238 5.44 -9.52 -7.14
C ASP A 238 4.22 -8.73 -7.65
N LEU A 239 4.41 -7.43 -7.83
CA LEU A 239 3.40 -6.53 -8.42
C LEU A 239 3.60 -6.47 -9.94
N ASP A 240 2.51 -6.52 -10.69
CA ASP A 240 2.49 -6.30 -12.14
C ASP A 240 1.50 -5.17 -12.48
N ALA A 241 2.00 -3.93 -12.64
CA ALA A 241 1.18 -2.73 -12.79
C ALA A 241 0.07 -2.61 -11.72
N GLU A 242 0.44 -2.79 -10.45
CA GLU A 242 -0.48 -2.85 -9.31
C GLU A 242 -0.06 -1.90 -8.20
N TYR A 243 -0.98 -1.52 -7.32
CA TYR A 243 -0.74 -0.84 -6.06
C TYR A 243 -1.01 -1.78 -4.89
N PHE A 244 -0.08 -1.85 -3.95
CA PHE A 244 -0.19 -2.56 -2.69
C PHE A 244 -0.51 -1.58 -1.56
N CYS A 245 -1.68 -1.70 -0.95
CA CYS A 245 -2.10 -0.77 0.10
C CYS A 245 -1.37 -1.01 1.41
N ARG A 246 -0.70 0.02 1.95
CA ARG A 246 0.04 -0.04 3.23
C ARG A 246 -0.84 -0.43 4.44
N TYR A 247 -2.14 -0.23 4.35
CA TYR A 247 -3.05 -0.41 5.48
C TYR A 247 -3.67 -1.81 5.57
N CYS A 248 -4.26 -2.26 4.46
CA CYS A 248 -5.03 -3.50 4.38
C CYS A 248 -4.35 -4.57 3.53
N ASP A 249 -3.15 -4.30 3.00
CA ASP A 249 -2.35 -5.24 2.20
C ASP A 249 -3.07 -5.75 0.92
N SER A 250 -4.16 -5.08 0.53
CA SER A 250 -4.88 -5.38 -0.71
C SER A 250 -4.12 -4.85 -1.92
N ARG A 251 -4.27 -5.54 -3.04
CA ARG A 251 -3.76 -5.10 -4.33
C ARG A 251 -4.84 -4.38 -5.13
N THR A 252 -4.45 -3.38 -5.88
CA THR A 252 -5.31 -2.63 -6.81
C THR A 252 -4.65 -2.62 -8.17
N ASP A 253 -5.35 -3.08 -9.20
CA ASP A 253 -4.86 -2.98 -10.58
C ASP A 253 -4.78 -1.50 -11.01
N LEU A 254 -3.64 -1.08 -11.54
CA LEU A 254 -3.40 0.31 -11.95
C LEU A 254 -3.50 0.53 -13.46
N VAL A 255 -3.83 -0.48 -14.27
CA VAL A 255 -4.01 -0.30 -15.73
C VAL A 255 -5.21 0.61 -16.00
N SER A 256 -6.30 0.42 -15.27
CA SER A 256 -7.47 1.31 -15.31
C SER A 256 -7.14 2.74 -14.86
N HIS A 257 -6.27 2.88 -13.85
CA HIS A 257 -5.79 4.16 -13.39
C HIS A 257 -4.96 4.87 -14.46
N ALA A 258 -4.01 4.17 -15.10
CA ALA A 258 -3.23 4.72 -16.21
C ALA A 258 -4.12 5.11 -17.41
N LEU A 259 -5.18 4.36 -17.68
CA LEU A 259 -6.16 4.72 -18.70
C LEU A 259 -6.91 6.01 -18.33
N LYS A 260 -7.27 6.18 -17.05
CA LYS A 260 -7.86 7.42 -16.54
C LYS A 260 -6.90 8.60 -16.72
N LEU A 261 -5.60 8.43 -16.44
CA LEU A 261 -4.58 9.46 -16.68
C LEU A 261 -4.56 9.90 -18.15
N LEU A 262 -4.58 8.94 -19.08
CA LEU A 262 -4.61 9.22 -20.51
C LEU A 262 -5.88 9.99 -20.93
N ASN A 263 -7.04 9.64 -20.38
CA ASN A 263 -8.29 10.35 -20.65
C ASN A 263 -8.30 11.75 -20.06
N ILE A 264 -7.62 12.00 -18.94
CA ILE A 264 -7.49 13.35 -18.37
C ILE A 264 -6.72 14.25 -19.35
N CYS A 265 -5.65 13.74 -19.97
CA CYS A 265 -4.84 14.52 -20.90
C CYS A 265 -5.62 15.08 -22.10
N THR A 266 -6.74 14.46 -22.52
CA THR A 266 -7.56 15.00 -23.62
C THR A 266 -8.27 16.31 -23.26
N SER A 267 -8.34 16.65 -21.97
CA SER A 267 -8.98 17.85 -21.45
C SER A 267 -8.00 18.91 -20.93
N VAL A 268 -6.69 18.64 -21.03
CA VAL A 268 -5.62 19.53 -20.55
C VAL A 268 -5.03 20.31 -21.71
N ALA A 269 -4.95 21.64 -21.59
CA ALA A 269 -4.38 22.50 -22.64
C ALA A 269 -2.84 22.65 -22.55
N SER A 270 -2.26 22.41 -21.37
CA SER A 270 -0.84 22.58 -21.10
C SER A 270 -0.04 21.33 -21.47
N SER A 271 0.81 21.43 -22.50
CA SER A 271 1.71 20.34 -22.90
C SER A 271 2.61 19.87 -21.75
N ALA A 272 3.13 20.81 -20.94
CA ALA A 272 3.96 20.49 -19.78
C ALA A 272 3.20 19.70 -18.69
N ASP A 273 1.90 19.95 -18.51
CA ASP A 273 1.10 19.19 -17.55
C ASP A 273 0.65 17.84 -18.12
N ILE A 274 0.38 17.75 -19.43
CA ILE A 274 0.20 16.47 -20.11
C ILE A 274 1.45 15.60 -19.92
N GLU A 275 2.64 16.15 -20.15
CA GLU A 275 3.92 15.44 -19.98
C GLU A 275 4.06 14.87 -18.56
N LYS A 276 3.75 15.66 -17.53
CA LYS A 276 3.76 15.20 -16.13
C LYS A 276 2.77 14.05 -15.91
N ILE A 277 1.54 14.17 -16.40
CA ILE A 277 0.49 13.15 -16.23
C ILE A 277 0.89 11.84 -16.95
N LEU A 278 1.37 11.94 -18.20
CA LEU A 278 1.78 10.77 -18.98
C LEU A 278 3.00 10.07 -18.36
N ASN A 279 3.96 10.82 -17.81
CA ASN A 279 5.11 10.24 -17.11
C ASN A 279 4.69 9.37 -15.91
N VAL A 280 3.64 9.77 -15.17
CA VAL A 280 3.06 8.92 -14.11
C VAL A 280 2.53 7.61 -14.69
N GLY A 281 1.81 7.67 -15.82
CA GLY A 281 1.32 6.47 -16.52
C GLY A 281 2.44 5.55 -17.00
N ILE A 282 3.52 6.12 -17.56
CA ILE A 282 4.70 5.36 -17.98
C ILE A 282 5.32 4.64 -16.77
N CYS A 283 5.52 5.32 -15.66
CA CYS A 283 6.10 4.73 -14.45
C CYS A 283 5.24 3.59 -13.88
N ILE A 284 3.91 3.70 -13.95
CA ILE A 284 2.99 2.64 -13.51
C ILE A 284 3.11 1.39 -14.39
N LEU A 285 3.15 1.56 -15.72
CA LEU A 285 3.01 0.47 -16.68
C LEU A 285 4.34 -0.18 -17.08
N ARG A 286 5.47 0.51 -16.87
CA ARG A 286 6.79 0.05 -17.27
C ARG A 286 7.09 -1.33 -16.68
N GLY A 287 7.61 -2.23 -17.52
CA GLY A 287 8.02 -3.59 -17.13
C GLY A 287 6.87 -4.59 -16.97
N SER A 288 5.62 -4.14 -17.09
CA SER A 288 4.44 -4.99 -16.88
C SER A 288 4.39 -6.14 -17.87
N GLN A 289 3.90 -7.32 -17.43
CA GLN A 289 3.66 -8.46 -18.32
C GLN A 289 2.25 -8.50 -18.88
N LYS A 290 1.30 -7.79 -18.28
CA LYS A 290 -0.08 -7.63 -18.77
C LYS A 290 -0.10 -7.07 -20.19
N ARG A 291 -0.81 -7.74 -21.10
CA ARG A 291 -1.00 -7.29 -22.50
C ARG A 291 -1.64 -5.90 -22.57
N SER A 292 -2.65 -5.65 -21.75
CA SER A 292 -3.35 -4.36 -21.66
C SER A 292 -2.40 -3.24 -21.23
N ALA A 293 -1.52 -3.51 -20.26
CA ALA A 293 -0.52 -2.54 -19.81
C ALA A 293 0.50 -2.21 -20.92
N LYS A 294 1.01 -3.22 -21.63
CA LYS A 294 1.94 -3.02 -22.76
C LYS A 294 1.33 -2.20 -23.89
N GLN A 295 0.08 -2.51 -24.26
CA GLN A 295 -0.65 -1.76 -25.30
C GLN A 295 -0.89 -0.30 -24.89
N LEU A 296 -1.28 -0.07 -23.63
CA LEU A 296 -1.51 1.26 -23.10
C LEU A 296 -0.21 2.06 -22.98
N LEU A 297 0.88 1.42 -22.56
CA LEU A 297 2.21 2.03 -22.48
C LEU A 297 2.67 2.51 -23.86
N HIS A 298 2.60 1.65 -24.88
CA HIS A 298 2.95 2.04 -26.25
C HIS A 298 2.14 3.25 -26.76
N ARG A 299 0.84 3.29 -26.43
CA ARG A 299 -0.01 4.44 -26.78
C ARG A 299 0.43 5.71 -26.08
N ILE A 300 0.73 5.63 -24.78
CA ILE A 300 1.22 6.77 -23.99
C ILE A 300 2.57 7.27 -24.50
N GLU A 301 3.50 6.35 -24.81
CA GLU A 301 4.82 6.68 -25.36
C GLU A 301 4.73 7.33 -26.75
N SER A 302 3.84 6.85 -27.62
CA SER A 302 3.57 7.47 -28.93
C SER A 302 3.05 8.90 -28.80
N ILE A 303 2.11 9.14 -27.88
CA ILE A 303 1.57 10.47 -27.56
C ILE A 303 2.68 11.38 -27.02
N MET A 304 3.51 10.87 -26.10
CA MET A 304 4.64 11.59 -25.54
C MET A 304 5.64 12.01 -26.62
N SER A 305 5.98 11.11 -27.55
CA SER A 305 6.88 11.42 -28.67
C SER A 305 6.34 12.56 -29.53
N LYS A 306 5.06 12.50 -29.92
CA LYS A 306 4.44 13.56 -30.72
C LYS A 306 4.46 14.92 -30.02
N LEU A 307 4.28 14.96 -28.69
CA LEU A 307 4.39 16.19 -27.90
C LEU A 307 5.82 16.75 -27.89
N ILE A 308 6.82 15.89 -27.75
CA ILE A 308 8.25 16.26 -27.80
C ILE A 308 8.60 16.81 -29.19
N ASP A 309 8.03 16.23 -30.24
CA ASP A 309 8.21 16.66 -31.63
C ASP A 309 7.46 17.97 -31.97
N GLY A 310 6.76 18.57 -30.99
CA GLY A 310 6.10 19.87 -31.13
C GLY A 310 4.70 19.81 -31.74
N ALA A 311 4.06 18.63 -31.81
CA ALA A 311 2.70 18.51 -32.28
C ALA A 311 1.71 19.25 -31.37
N CYS A 312 0.67 19.81 -31.98
CA CYS A 312 -0.42 20.48 -31.26
C CYS A 312 -1.20 19.46 -30.42
N VAL A 313 -1.57 19.83 -29.19
CA VAL A 313 -2.20 18.93 -28.21
C VAL A 313 -3.44 18.22 -28.80
N GLU A 314 -4.25 18.94 -29.57
CA GLU A 314 -5.48 18.44 -30.19
C GLU A 314 -5.23 17.35 -31.25
N ASP A 315 -4.05 17.36 -31.89
CA ASP A 315 -3.70 16.41 -32.95
C ASP A 315 -3.09 15.13 -32.38
N VAL A 316 -2.41 15.21 -31.23
CA VAL A 316 -1.71 14.09 -30.61
C VAL A 316 -2.65 12.95 -30.22
N PHE A 317 -3.88 13.27 -29.80
CA PHE A 317 -4.85 12.27 -29.33
C PHE A 317 -5.74 11.69 -30.44
N LYS A 318 -5.61 12.17 -31.70
CA LYS A 318 -6.37 11.62 -32.83
C LYS A 318 -5.91 10.18 -33.08
N LYS A 319 -6.88 9.27 -33.14
CA LYS A 319 -6.62 7.86 -33.43
C LYS A 319 -6.08 7.78 -34.86
N GLU A 320 -4.92 7.15 -35.05
CA GLU A 320 -4.42 6.87 -36.39
C GLU A 320 -5.47 6.05 -37.14
N SER A 321 -6.01 6.60 -38.21
CA SER A 321 -6.84 5.84 -39.14
C SER A 321 -5.92 4.79 -39.76
N SER A 322 -6.22 3.51 -39.55
CA SER A 322 -5.60 2.42 -40.29
C SER A 322 -6.04 2.54 -41.76
N ALA A 323 -5.34 3.37 -42.53
CA ALA A 323 -5.42 3.39 -43.97
C ALA A 323 -4.44 2.33 -44.49
N ASP A 324 -4.88 1.07 -44.44
CA ASP A 324 -4.17 -0.02 -45.09
C ASP A 324 -5.20 -0.93 -45.77
N SER A 325 -5.75 -0.43 -46.88
CA SER A 325 -6.35 -1.23 -47.94
C SER A 325 -6.85 -0.33 -49.06
N THR A 326 -5.95 0.16 -49.91
CA THR A 326 -6.23 0.37 -51.35
C THR A 326 -4.97 0.84 -52.08
N GLY A 327 -4.49 0.02 -53.02
CA GLY A 327 -3.64 0.48 -54.11
C GLY A 327 -2.57 -0.52 -54.54
N LEU A 328 -2.67 -0.94 -55.81
CA LEU A 328 -1.84 -1.90 -56.58
C LEU A 328 -2.47 -3.30 -56.63
N GLU A 329 -2.92 -3.86 -57.75
CA GLU A 329 -2.85 -3.49 -59.17
C GLU A 329 -4.01 -4.19 -59.89
N GLN A 330 -4.64 -3.48 -60.82
CA GLN A 330 -5.48 -4.07 -61.85
C GLN A 330 -4.74 -3.80 -63.17
N ILE A 331 -4.38 -4.86 -63.89
CA ILE A 331 -4.43 -5.06 -65.36
C ILE A 331 -3.45 -6.18 -65.77
N CYS A 332 -3.99 -7.34 -66.13
CA CYS A 332 -3.82 -7.98 -67.46
C CYS A 332 -4.78 -9.18 -67.55
N THR A 333 -5.91 -9.03 -68.25
CA THR A 333 -6.27 -9.75 -69.50
C THR A 333 -5.99 -11.27 -69.45
N SER A 334 -6.96 -12.18 -69.57
CA SER A 334 -7.76 -12.51 -70.77
C SER A 334 -8.78 -13.60 -70.37
N VAL A 335 -10.08 -13.45 -70.60
CA VAL A 335 -10.83 -14.10 -71.71
C VAL A 335 -10.57 -15.62 -71.85
N HIS A 336 -11.50 -16.49 -71.40
CA HIS A 336 -12.42 -17.27 -72.25
C HIS A 336 -13.33 -18.21 -71.44
N CYS A 337 -14.54 -18.40 -71.98
CA CYS A 337 -15.60 -19.42 -71.82
C CYS A 337 -15.20 -20.73 -71.09
N ILE A 338 -16.04 -21.40 -70.30
CA ILE A 338 -17.47 -21.74 -70.40
C ILE A 338 -18.05 -21.80 -68.98
#